data_AF-A0A0P0ZGB9-F1
#
_entry.id   AF-A0A0P0ZGB9-F1
#
_cell.length_a   1.000
_cell.length_b   1.000
_cell.length_c   1.000
_cell.angle_alpha   90.00
_cell.angle_beta   90.00
_cell.angle_gamma   90.00
#
_symmetry.space_group_name_H-M   'P 1'
#
loop_
_entity.id
_entity.type
_entity.pdbx_description
1 polymer ?
#
loop_
_entity_poly.entity_id
_entity_poly.type
_entity_poly.pdbx_seq_one_letter_code
_entity_poly.pdbx_strand_id
1 'polypeptide(L)'
;MAAVDHSHFSHLNKFFPELTEIQSAHVCMLVFSCWSAEEIAEYRSVTVDTVKDSLVAAQRRLKASNMKSLRGVVVLRVMMNISCFMHGNNCLNFENN
;
A
#
# COMPACT_ATOMS: atom_id res chain seq x y z
N MET A 1 -6.46 -24.00 -2.03
CA MET A 1 -5.32 -23.32 -1.39
C MET A 1 -4.34 -22.93 -2.47
N ALA A 2 -4.41 -21.68 -2.94
CA ALA A 2 -3.39 -21.12 -3.80
C ALA A 2 -2.41 -20.39 -2.87
N ALA A 3 -1.19 -20.89 -2.76
CA ALA A 3 -0.09 -20.12 -2.19
C ALA A 3 0.13 -18.96 -3.15
N VAL A 4 -0.43 -17.78 -2.83
CA VAL A 4 -0.27 -16.61 -3.69
C VAL A 4 1.17 -16.18 -3.60
N ASP A 5 1.83 -16.25 -4.75
CA ASP A 5 3.24 -15.93 -4.89
C ASP A 5 3.45 -14.45 -4.56
N HIS A 6 4.30 -14.18 -3.58
CA HIS A 6 4.61 -12.82 -3.12
C HIS A 6 5.11 -11.92 -4.26
N SER A 7 5.67 -12.51 -5.32
CA SER A 7 6.13 -11.81 -6.52
C SER A 7 5.05 -10.96 -7.20
N HIS A 8 3.77 -11.29 -7.04
CA HIS A 8 2.66 -10.50 -7.61
C HIS A 8 2.57 -9.09 -7.00
N PHE A 9 3.06 -8.92 -5.77
CA PHE A 9 3.02 -7.66 -5.04
C PHE A 9 4.32 -6.87 -5.14
N SER A 10 5.37 -7.44 -5.74
CA SER A 10 6.67 -6.76 -5.94
C SER A 10 6.53 -5.43 -6.68
N HIS A 11 5.58 -5.37 -7.62
CA HIS A 11 5.26 -4.15 -8.36
C HIS A 11 4.59 -3.08 -7.52
N LEU A 12 3.90 -3.43 -6.43
CA LEU A 12 3.24 -2.46 -5.55
C LEU A 12 4.26 -1.59 -4.80
N ASN A 13 5.44 -2.14 -4.53
CA ASN A 13 6.51 -1.39 -3.87
C ASN A 13 6.97 -0.17 -4.70
N LYS A 14 6.74 -0.18 -6.02
CA LYS A 14 7.03 0.98 -6.88
C LYS A 14 6.21 2.21 -6.51
N PHE A 15 4.99 2.03 -6.02
CA PHE A 15 4.13 3.13 -5.59
C PHE A 15 4.52 3.64 -4.19
N PHE A 16 5.16 2.79 -3.39
CA PHE A 16 5.46 3.04 -1.97
C PHE A 16 6.89 2.62 -1.61
N PRO A 17 7.93 3.25 -2.18
CA PRO A 17 9.32 2.84 -1.97
C PRO A 17 9.77 2.89 -0.49
N GLU A 18 9.09 3.66 0.36
CA GLU A 18 9.33 3.72 1.80
C GLU A 18 8.74 2.54 2.60
N LEU A 19 7.90 1.72 1.97
CA LEU A 19 7.25 0.56 2.60
C LEU A 19 8.00 -0.73 2.30
N THR A 20 7.80 -1.74 3.14
CA THR A 20 8.18 -3.11 2.77
C THR A 20 7.15 -3.68 1.79
N GLU A 21 7.54 -4.68 1.01
CA GLU A 21 6.63 -5.34 0.06
C GLU A 21 5.34 -5.85 0.73
N ILE A 22 5.46 -6.40 1.94
CA ILE A 22 4.33 -6.86 2.75
C ILE A 22 3.44 -5.69 3.17
N GLN A 23 4.03 -4.57 3.61
CA GLN A 23 3.26 -3.37 3.97
C GLN A 23 2.53 -2.80 2.77
N SER A 24 3.19 -2.72 1.62
CA SER A 24 2.60 -2.32 0.33
C SER A 24 1.43 -3.21 -0.06
N ALA A 25 1.57 -4.54 0.09
CA ALA A 25 0.49 -5.48 -0.14
C ALA A 25 -0.70 -5.24 0.81
N HIS A 26 -0.45 -5.14 2.11
CA HIS A 26 -1.49 -4.92 3.12
C HIS A 26 -2.27 -3.61 2.88
N VAL A 27 -1.60 -2.50 2.58
CA VAL A 27 -2.29 -1.23 2.31
C VAL A 27 -3.07 -1.27 1.00
N CYS A 28 -2.57 -1.97 -0.03
CA CYS A 28 -3.31 -2.13 -1.28
C CYS A 28 -4.54 -3.04 -1.12
N MET A 29 -4.42 -4.15 -0.37
CA MET A 29 -5.57 -5.03 -0.06
C MET A 29 -6.65 -4.27 0.73
N LEU A 30 -6.25 -3.50 1.74
CA LEU A 30 -7.16 -2.68 2.54
C LEU A 30 -7.93 -1.64 1.69
N VAL A 31 -7.29 -1.08 0.67
CA VAL A 31 -7.79 0.09 -0.08
C VAL A 31 -8.52 -0.30 -1.35
N PHE A 32 -7.96 -1.21 -2.15
CA PHE A 32 -8.50 -1.56 -3.47
C PHE A 32 -9.33 -2.84 -3.46
N SER A 33 -9.04 -3.76 -2.55
CA SER A 33 -9.84 -4.99 -2.37
C SER A 33 -10.91 -4.84 -1.29
N CYS A 34 -10.93 -3.70 -0.58
CA CYS A 34 -11.84 -3.41 0.53
C CYS A 34 -11.77 -4.44 1.68
N TRP A 35 -10.64 -5.16 1.81
CA TRP A 35 -10.49 -6.16 2.86
C TRP A 35 -10.31 -5.51 4.23
N SER A 36 -10.86 -6.16 5.24
CA SER A 36 -10.64 -5.91 6.65
C SER A 36 -9.28 -6.45 7.11
N ALA A 37 -8.82 -6.03 8.29
CA ALA A 37 -7.57 -6.56 8.86
C ALA A 37 -7.68 -8.06 9.16
N GLU A 38 -8.89 -8.50 9.48
CA GLU A 38 -9.28 -9.88 9.74
C GLU A 38 -9.17 -10.74 8.48
N GLU A 39 -9.72 -10.29 7.35
CA GLU A 39 -9.62 -10.99 6.06
C GLU A 39 -8.17 -11.05 5.56
N ILE A 40 -7.40 -9.97 5.75
CA ILE A 40 -5.96 -9.97 5.41
C ILE A 40 -5.21 -10.97 6.30
N ALA A 41 -5.54 -11.04 7.60
CA ALA A 41 -4.89 -11.95 8.53
C ALA A 41 -5.18 -13.42 8.19
N GLU A 42 -6.44 -13.73 7.87
CA GLU A 42 -6.84 -15.05 7.39
C GLU A 42 -6.11 -15.42 6.10
N TYR A 43 -6.12 -14.52 5.12
CA TYR A 43 -5.46 -14.72 3.83
C TYR A 43 -3.95 -14.94 3.97
N ARG A 44 -3.31 -14.21 4.88
CA ARG A 44 -1.87 -14.30 5.15
C ARG A 44 -1.52 -15.42 6.15
N SER A 45 -2.52 -16.06 6.76
CA SER A 45 -2.35 -17.01 7.86
C SER A 45 -1.49 -16.46 9.00
N VAL A 46 -1.73 -15.20 9.38
CA VAL A 46 -1.07 -14.51 10.52
C VAL A 46 -2.10 -13.98 11.50
N THR A 47 -1.66 -13.41 12.62
CA THR A 47 -2.59 -12.79 13.59
C THR A 47 -3.10 -11.43 13.08
N VAL A 48 -4.33 -11.09 13.47
CA VAL A 48 -4.92 -9.77 13.17
C VAL A 48 -4.06 -8.64 13.74
N ASP A 49 -3.46 -8.83 14.90
CA ASP A 49 -2.55 -7.85 15.52
C ASP A 49 -1.31 -7.60 14.65
N THR A 50 -0.75 -8.65 14.05
CA THR A 50 0.38 -8.52 13.11
C THR A 50 0.01 -7.66 11.89
N VAL A 51 -1.20 -7.83 11.35
CA VAL A 51 -1.70 -7.01 10.25
C VAL A 51 -1.92 -5.56 10.71
N LYS A 52 -2.53 -5.36 11.88
CA LYS A 52 -2.76 -4.02 12.45
C LYS A 52 -1.44 -3.28 12.68
N ASP A 53 -0.44 -3.93 13.26
CA ASP A 53 0.89 -3.35 13.47
C ASP A 53 1.56 -3.00 12.15
N SER A 54 1.44 -3.88 11.15
CA SER A 54 1.92 -3.61 9.80
C SER A 54 1.24 -2.39 9.18
N LEU A 55 -0.08 -2.25 9.31
CA LEU A 55 -0.85 -1.12 8.78
C LEU A 55 -0.54 0.18 9.51
N VAL A 56 -0.35 0.15 10.84
CA VAL A 56 0.07 1.30 11.63
C VAL A 56 1.48 1.74 11.24
N ALA A 57 2.40 0.80 11.05
CA ALA A 57 3.74 1.10 10.57
C ALA A 57 3.71 1.72 9.17
N ALA A 58 2.88 1.19 8.26
CA ALA A 58 2.69 1.76 6.93
C ALA A 58 2.08 3.17 6.98
N GLN A 59 1.09 3.38 7.85
CA GLN A 59 0.48 4.69 8.08
C GLN A 59 1.52 5.74 8.48
N ARG A 60 2.41 5.41 9.43
CA ARG A 60 3.47 6.31 9.88
C ARG A 60 4.46 6.63 8.77
N ARG A 61 4.88 5.62 8.00
CA ARG A 61 5.82 5.78 6.88
C ARG A 61 5.24 6.64 5.76
N LEU A 62 3.96 6.44 5.43
CA LEU A 62 3.22 7.26 4.47
C LEU A 62 2.75 8.61 5.02
N LYS A 63 3.15 8.96 6.25
CA LYS A 63 2.79 10.21 6.95
C LYS A 63 1.29 10.49 6.97
N ALA A 64 0.47 9.44 6.99
CA ALA A 64 -0.98 9.58 7.08
C ALA A 64 -1.39 9.85 8.55
N SER A 65 -2.26 10.84 8.76
CA SER A 65 -2.68 11.25 10.10
C SER A 65 -3.56 10.23 10.81
N ASN A 66 -4.32 9.43 10.07
CA ASN A 66 -5.15 8.34 10.58
C ASN A 66 -5.42 7.31 9.46
N MET A 67 -6.09 6.21 9.82
CA MET A 67 -6.37 5.12 8.90
C MET A 67 -7.36 5.48 7.78
N LYS A 68 -8.28 6.44 7.98
CA LYS A 68 -9.12 6.97 6.90
C LYS A 68 -8.28 7.75 5.90
N SER A 69 -7.37 8.60 6.38
CA SER A 69 -6.43 9.35 5.55
C SER A 69 -5.45 8.43 4.82
N LEU A 70 -5.06 7.30 5.41
CA LEU A 70 -4.21 6.31 4.75
C LEU A 70 -4.83 5.84 3.43
N ARG A 71 -6.13 5.54 3.42
CA ARG A 71 -6.84 5.13 2.20
C ARG A 71 -6.74 6.21 1.12
N GLY A 72 -6.99 7.46 1.49
CA GLY A 72 -6.87 8.60 0.56
C GLY A 72 -5.46 8.75 -0.01
N VAL A 73 -4.43 8.67 0.83
CA VAL A 73 -3.02 8.77 0.41
C VAL A 73 -2.66 7.67 -0.57
N VAL A 74 -3.04 6.42 -0.27
CA VAL A 74 -2.78 5.26 -1.14
C VAL A 74 -3.44 5.44 -2.50
N VAL A 75 -4.73 5.81 -2.54
CA VAL A 75 -5.45 6.06 -3.81
C VAL A 75 -4.80 7.18 -4.61
N LEU A 76 -4.54 8.33 -3.99
CA LEU A 76 -3.95 9.48 -4.67
C LEU A 76 -2.60 9.15 -5.29
N ARG A 77 -1.75 8.42 -4.57
CA ARG A 77 -0.40 8.08 -5.03
C ARG A 77 -0.42 7.10 -6.19
N VAL A 78 -1.28 6.08 -6.13
CA VAL A 78 -1.47 5.14 -7.24
C VAL A 78 -2.05 5.86 -8.46
N MET A 79 -3.07 6.69 -8.28
CA MET A 79 -3.66 7.46 -9.37
C MET A 79 -2.68 8.45 -10.00
N MET A 80 -1.84 9.10 -9.19
CA MET A 80 -0.80 10.01 -9.68
C MET A 80 0.28 9.26 -10.46
N ASN A 81 0.69 8.07 -10.02
CA ASN A 81 1.64 7.24 -10.77
C ASN A 81 1.04 6.77 -12.10
N ILE A 82 -0.22 6.33 -12.10
CA ILE A 82 -0.92 5.94 -13.33
C ILE A 82 -1.07 7.12 -14.27
N SER A 83 -1.46 8.30 -13.76
CA SER A 83 -1.59 9.50 -14.59
C SER A 83 -0.26 9.96 -15.17
N CYS A 84 0.83 9.89 -14.40
CA CYS A 84 2.19 10.18 -14.88
C CYS A 84 2.63 9.19 -15.98
N PHE A 85 2.30 7.90 -15.82
CA PHE A 85 2.56 6.89 -16.85
C PHE A 85 1.77 7.17 -18.13
N MET A 86 0.49 7.52 -18.01
CA MET A 86 -0.39 7.82 -19.15
C MET A 86 -0.01 9.11 -19.88
N HIS A 87 0.54 10.12 -19.18
CA HIS A 87 0.88 11.42 -19.77
C HIS A 87 2.33 11.56 -20.23
N GLY A 88 3.15 10.50 -20.10
CA GLY A 88 4.52 10.48 -20.62
C GLY A 88 5.46 11.50 -19.96
N ASN A 89 6.19 11.06 -18.92
CA ASN A 89 7.45 11.64 -18.43
C ASN A 89 7.50 13.18 -18.23
N ASN A 90 6.60 13.78 -17.45
CA ASN A 90 6.77 15.18 -17.03
C ASN A 90 6.40 15.50 -15.57
N CYS A 91 6.11 14.51 -14.73
CA CYS A 91 5.82 14.76 -13.32
C CYS A 91 6.68 13.87 -12.44
N LEU A 92 7.77 14.45 -11.91
CA LEU A 92 8.30 14.26 -10.55
C LEU A 92 9.63 15.04 -10.42
N ASN A 93 9.53 16.37 -10.38
CA ASN A 93 10.48 17.22 -9.65
C ASN A 93 9.79 17.71 -8.37
N PHE A 94 9.28 16.79 -7.56
CA PHE A 94 8.85 17.07 -6.19
C PHE A 94 9.87 16.48 -5.22
N GLU A 95 11.12 16.90 -5.38
CA GLU A 95 12.12 16.80 -4.32
C GLU A 95 12.59 18.21 -3.96
N ASN A 96 12.43 18.52 -2.68
CA ASN A 96 13.12 19.54 -1.88
C ASN A 96 12.64 20.99 -1.95
N ASN A 97 11.71 21.33 -1.05
CA ASN A 97 11.83 22.52 -0.18
C ASN A 97 11.15 22.26 1.16
#